data_AF-A0AAV1Q5U4-F1
#
_entry.id   AF-A0AAV1Q5U4-F1
#
_cell.length_a   1.000
_cell.length_b   1.000
_cell.length_c   1.000
_cell.angle_alpha   90.00
_cell.angle_beta   90.00
_cell.angle_gamma   90.00
#
_symmetry.space_group_name_H-M   'P 1'
#
loop_
_entity.id
_entity.type
_entity.pdbx_description
1 polymer ?
#
loop_
_entity_poly.entity_id
_entity_poly.type
_entity_poly.pdbx_seq_one_letter_code
_entity_poly.pdbx_strand_id
1 'polypeptide(L)'
;MSQSETLLPSSSGPCSGEFESCQQSEAARRSRAAERESGFNRTEQLGGGMGCSHSTVSGSGSRFPKKSKGKKGEKKTQKDKNRRDDGGNAASGSPDVCLEKQLERFEWQLRTLKEVLSANGNPERAELLKDHGDEEVCALVLSILDKVKTETTADLNVLHEQRSKTATEDHERHVEELQKRNKEEKTELTEKFQAAENELKVKVSELSADLQVYNELKRRVQESTFKKDLKRNIQAHGSPGAFWESEQESLLFVIEMKSERVQEQNRKLQQMDALVEKNLSLEDQIINILQQNEDLGVRIENCQSLIQQLSKEQQDLKAALERQVIVNQKLSQEKEQLMFKLRHRDSSRGPTIHIAAMVPEIAPR
;
A
#
# COMPACT_ATOMS: atom_id res chain seq x y z
N MET A 1 56.18 -82.27 31.43
CA MET A 1 55.26 -82.63 30.34
C MET A 1 53.85 -82.55 30.89
N SER A 2 52.97 -81.86 30.17
CA SER A 2 51.50 -81.85 30.28
C SER A 2 50.88 -81.28 31.56
N GLN A 3 49.73 -80.61 31.59
CA GLN A 3 48.87 -79.88 30.67
C GLN A 3 47.81 -79.30 31.61
N SER A 4 47.45 -78.02 31.52
CA SER A 4 46.19 -77.51 32.10
C SER A 4 45.75 -76.28 31.32
N GLU A 5 44.66 -76.45 30.57
CA GLU A 5 43.96 -75.45 29.78
C GLU A 5 43.43 -74.30 30.64
N THR A 6 43.66 -73.06 30.19
CA THR A 6 43.01 -71.87 30.74
C THR A 6 42.09 -71.29 29.66
N LEU A 7 40.79 -71.34 29.95
CA LEU A 7 39.70 -70.79 29.17
C LEU A 7 39.83 -69.27 28.99
N LEU A 8 39.63 -68.79 27.76
CA LEU A 8 39.42 -67.37 27.42
C LEU A 8 37.94 -66.99 27.64
N PRO A 9 37.63 -65.81 28.22
CA PRO A 9 36.33 -65.21 28.06
C PRO A 9 36.32 -64.26 26.86
N SER A 10 35.36 -64.47 25.96
CA SER A 10 35.03 -63.64 24.82
C SER A 10 34.56 -62.25 25.27
N SER A 11 35.26 -61.20 24.85
CA SER A 11 34.82 -59.82 25.02
C SER A 11 33.85 -59.42 23.89
N SER A 12 32.55 -59.60 24.10
CA SER A 12 31.51 -58.92 23.32
C SER A 12 31.38 -57.49 23.84
N GLY A 13 31.98 -56.53 23.13
CA GLY A 13 31.86 -55.09 23.43
C GLY A 13 30.54 -54.48 22.94
N PRO A 14 30.05 -53.41 23.56
CA PRO A 14 28.81 -52.74 23.18
C PRO A 14 29.09 -51.68 22.09
N CYS A 15 29.11 -52.09 20.82
CA CYS A 15 29.22 -51.15 19.68
C CYS A 15 27.86 -50.78 19.05
N SER A 16 26.74 -51.27 19.60
CA SER A 16 25.42 -51.08 18.98
C SER A 16 24.75 -49.74 19.32
N GLY A 17 25.07 -49.14 20.47
CA GLY A 17 24.38 -47.93 20.95
C GLY A 17 24.80 -46.62 20.26
N GLU A 18 26.07 -46.50 19.86
CA GLU A 18 26.56 -45.28 19.19
C GLU A 18 26.11 -45.21 17.72
N PHE A 19 25.91 -46.36 17.08
CA PHE A 19 25.40 -46.45 15.71
C PHE A 19 23.91 -46.08 15.62
N GLU A 20 23.10 -46.49 16.61
CA GLU A 20 21.68 -46.12 16.69
C GLU A 20 21.48 -44.64 16.99
N SER A 21 22.31 -44.05 17.85
CA SER A 21 22.27 -42.61 18.15
C SER A 21 22.64 -41.76 16.93
N CYS A 22 23.63 -42.18 16.15
CA CYS A 22 24.03 -41.51 14.92
C CYS A 22 22.91 -41.57 13.86
N GLN A 23 22.29 -42.75 13.66
CA GLN A 23 21.19 -42.92 12.71
C GLN A 23 19.93 -42.14 13.09
N GLN A 24 19.60 -42.04 14.39
CA GLN A 24 18.47 -41.23 14.87
C GLN A 24 18.72 -39.73 14.66
N SER A 25 19.97 -39.27 14.83
CA SER A 25 20.34 -37.87 14.56
C SER A 25 20.22 -37.52 13.07
N GLU A 26 20.56 -38.47 12.19
CA GLU A 26 20.52 -38.28 10.75
C GLU A 26 19.08 -38.32 10.21
N ALA A 27 18.24 -39.22 10.75
CA ALA A 27 16.81 -39.25 10.46
C ALA A 27 16.10 -37.94 10.89
N ALA A 28 16.44 -37.41 12.07
CA ALA A 28 15.89 -36.14 12.56
C ALA A 28 16.34 -34.92 11.72
N ARG A 29 17.55 -34.97 11.12
CA ARG A 29 18.02 -33.94 10.18
C ARG A 29 17.30 -34.02 8.83
N ARG A 30 17.06 -35.23 8.30
CA ARG A 30 16.32 -35.45 7.05
C ARG A 30 14.84 -35.03 7.16
N SER A 31 14.19 -35.27 8.30
CA SER A 31 12.82 -34.79 8.53
C SER A 31 12.73 -33.25 8.57
N ARG A 32 13.68 -32.56 9.20
CA ARG A 32 13.70 -31.08 9.23
C ARG A 32 13.99 -30.46 7.86
N ALA A 33 14.76 -31.13 7.01
CA ALA A 33 14.99 -30.70 5.63
C ALA A 33 13.70 -30.83 4.79
N ALA A 34 12.96 -31.93 4.92
CA ALA A 34 11.69 -32.16 4.21
C ALA A 34 10.58 -31.17 4.65
N GLU A 35 10.54 -30.79 5.93
CA GLU A 35 9.58 -29.79 6.42
C GLU A 35 9.87 -28.38 5.86
N ARG A 36 11.16 -28.02 5.71
CA ARG A 36 11.59 -26.74 5.10
C ARG A 36 11.25 -26.68 3.61
N GLU A 37 11.42 -27.77 2.86
CA GLU A 37 11.00 -27.84 1.46
C GLU A 37 9.46 -27.79 1.30
N SER A 38 8.70 -28.35 2.24
CA SER A 38 7.23 -28.26 2.22
C SER A 38 6.69 -26.86 2.60
N GLY A 39 7.42 -26.13 3.44
CA GLY A 39 7.11 -24.76 3.84
C GLY A 39 7.33 -23.77 2.70
N PHE A 40 8.39 -23.98 1.90
CA PHE A 40 8.72 -23.15 0.74
C PHE A 40 7.65 -23.25 -0.37
N ASN A 41 7.13 -24.45 -0.63
CA ASN A 41 6.08 -24.68 -1.64
C ASN A 41 4.68 -24.17 -1.22
N ARG A 42 4.47 -23.79 0.04
CA ARG A 42 3.17 -23.26 0.52
C ARG A 42 3.08 -21.73 0.43
N THR A 43 4.22 -21.05 0.34
CA THR A 43 4.30 -19.58 0.22
C THR A 43 4.16 -19.05 -1.22
N GLU A 44 4.20 -19.91 -2.24
CA GLU A 44 4.02 -19.49 -3.64
C GLU A 44 2.57 -19.56 -4.17
N GLN A 45 1.59 -20.00 -3.38
CA GLN A 45 0.20 -20.12 -3.83
C GLN A 45 -0.74 -18.97 -3.44
N LEU A 46 -0.24 -17.90 -2.82
CA LEU A 46 -1.05 -16.73 -2.45
C LEU A 46 -0.37 -15.41 -2.89
N GLY A 47 -0.26 -15.23 -4.21
CA GLY A 47 0.30 -14.02 -4.80
C GLY A 47 -0.12 -13.82 -6.24
N GLY A 48 -1.41 -13.57 -6.49
CA GLY A 48 -1.90 -13.27 -7.83
C GLY A 48 -3.26 -12.57 -7.81
N GLY A 49 -3.26 -11.25 -7.93
CA GLY A 49 -4.49 -10.46 -8.00
C GLY A 49 -4.24 -8.95 -8.08
N MET A 50 -3.77 -8.51 -9.25
CA MET A 50 -3.68 -7.09 -9.62
C MET A 50 -5.07 -6.43 -9.65
N GLY A 51 -5.11 -5.14 -9.30
CA GLY A 51 -6.29 -4.30 -9.46
C GLY A 51 -5.96 -2.80 -9.38
N CYS A 52 -5.08 -2.31 -10.26
CA CYS A 52 -4.96 -0.88 -10.51
C CYS A 52 -6.20 -0.40 -11.29
N SER A 53 -6.81 0.70 -10.85
CA SER A 53 -7.81 1.43 -11.64
C SER A 53 -7.49 2.93 -11.59
N HIS A 54 -6.73 3.39 -12.57
CA HIS A 54 -6.80 4.76 -13.06
C HIS A 54 -7.65 4.74 -14.32
N SER A 55 -8.65 5.61 -14.40
CA SER A 55 -9.16 6.15 -15.67
C SER A 55 -9.96 7.42 -15.41
N THR A 56 -9.38 8.53 -15.86
CA THR A 56 -10.11 9.70 -16.35
C THR A 56 -10.81 9.32 -17.65
N VAL A 57 -12.08 9.72 -17.83
CA VAL A 57 -12.63 10.24 -19.10
C VAL A 57 -14.02 10.83 -18.86
N SER A 58 -14.21 11.99 -19.47
CA SER A 58 -15.42 12.79 -19.62
C SER A 58 -16.43 12.17 -20.60
N GLY A 59 -17.73 12.41 -20.39
CA GLY A 59 -18.76 12.03 -21.35
C GLY A 59 -20.18 12.39 -20.92
N SER A 60 -20.76 13.34 -21.63
CA SER A 60 -22.12 13.90 -21.56
C SER A 60 -23.27 12.88 -21.60
N GLY A 61 -24.37 13.16 -20.91
CA GLY A 61 -25.63 12.42 -21.05
C GLY A 61 -26.81 13.09 -20.37
N SER A 62 -27.44 14.03 -21.06
CA SER A 62 -28.76 14.59 -20.74
C SER A 62 -29.85 13.51 -20.78
N ARG A 63 -30.76 13.49 -19.80
CA ARG A 63 -32.08 12.86 -19.93
C ARG A 63 -33.10 13.42 -18.92
N PHE A 64 -34.15 14.04 -19.47
CA PHE A 64 -35.41 14.39 -18.80
C PHE A 64 -36.13 13.16 -18.26
N PRO A 65 -37.10 13.36 -17.35
CA PRO A 65 -38.46 12.92 -17.70
C PRO A 65 -39.55 13.98 -17.44
N LYS A 66 -40.62 13.85 -18.22
CA LYS A 66 -41.81 14.70 -18.26
C LYS A 66 -42.91 14.21 -17.29
N LYS A 67 -43.57 15.19 -16.67
CA LYS A 67 -45.01 15.38 -16.34
C LYS A 67 -45.93 14.18 -16.04
N SER A 68 -46.73 14.36 -14.96
CA SER A 68 -48.20 14.17 -14.94
C SER A 68 -48.85 14.96 -13.76
N LYS A 69 -49.52 16.09 -14.02
CA LYS A 69 -50.99 16.37 -13.90
C LYS A 69 -51.74 15.80 -12.67
N GLY A 70 -52.20 16.70 -11.78
CA GLY A 70 -53.61 17.16 -11.74
C GLY A 70 -54.47 16.91 -10.48
N LYS A 71 -54.98 18.01 -9.87
CA LYS A 71 -56.37 18.29 -9.38
C LYS A 71 -56.32 19.51 -8.42
N LYS A 72 -56.99 20.66 -8.61
CA LYS A 72 -58.40 21.09 -8.85
C LYS A 72 -59.21 21.32 -7.56
N GLY A 73 -59.61 22.58 -7.36
CA GLY A 73 -60.64 23.12 -6.45
C GLY A 73 -60.48 24.66 -6.38
N GLU A 74 -61.15 25.48 -7.20
CA GLU A 74 -62.48 26.11 -6.97
C GLU A 74 -62.61 26.80 -5.59
N LYS A 75 -63.17 27.99 -5.37
CA LYS A 75 -63.79 29.09 -6.14
C LYS A 75 -64.23 30.13 -5.09
N LYS A 76 -64.18 31.44 -5.35
CA LYS A 76 -65.33 32.36 -5.19
C LYS A 76 -64.98 33.82 -5.56
N THR A 77 -65.81 34.30 -6.47
CA THR A 77 -66.05 35.64 -7.02
C THR A 77 -66.94 36.51 -6.13
N GLN A 78 -66.80 37.84 -6.23
CA GLN A 78 -67.86 38.87 -6.18
C GLN A 78 -67.23 40.22 -6.66
N LYS A 79 -67.45 40.79 -7.87
CA LYS A 79 -68.59 41.55 -8.43
C LYS A 79 -69.15 42.62 -7.47
N ASP A 80 -69.40 43.90 -7.80
CA ASP A 80 -69.70 44.59 -9.06
C ASP A 80 -69.88 46.12 -8.78
N LYS A 81 -69.86 46.96 -9.84
CA LYS A 81 -70.54 48.28 -10.05
C LYS A 81 -69.70 49.56 -10.38
N ASN A 82 -69.32 49.70 -11.65
CA ASN A 82 -69.91 50.59 -12.70
C ASN A 82 -70.26 52.08 -12.40
N ARG A 83 -69.65 53.06 -13.12
CA ARG A 83 -70.21 53.83 -14.29
C ARG A 83 -69.53 55.19 -14.64
N ARG A 84 -69.27 55.38 -15.97
CA ARG A 84 -69.36 56.60 -16.85
C ARG A 84 -68.48 57.83 -16.56
N ASP A 85 -68.09 58.71 -17.49
CA ASP A 85 -68.18 58.89 -18.96
C ASP A 85 -67.19 60.00 -19.35
N ASP A 86 -66.68 59.93 -20.59
CA ASP A 86 -66.41 61.01 -21.57
C ASP A 86 -65.45 62.20 -21.33
N GLY A 87 -64.83 62.65 -22.43
CA GLY A 87 -64.28 64.01 -22.61
C GLY A 87 -62.77 64.12 -22.81
N GLY A 88 -62.33 64.23 -24.08
CA GLY A 88 -60.93 64.43 -24.46
C GLY A 88 -60.40 65.87 -24.31
N ASN A 89 -59.09 66.06 -24.53
CA ASN A 89 -58.55 67.15 -25.35
C ASN A 89 -57.06 66.93 -25.67
N ALA A 90 -56.66 67.28 -26.89
CA ALA A 90 -55.28 67.31 -27.34
C ALA A 90 -54.60 68.62 -26.92
N ALA A 91 -53.33 68.56 -26.52
CA ALA A 91 -52.43 69.70 -26.55
C ALA A 91 -51.01 69.21 -26.88
N SER A 92 -50.51 69.64 -28.02
CA SER A 92 -49.17 69.35 -28.54
C SER A 92 -48.09 70.00 -27.67
N GLY A 93 -47.25 69.17 -27.06
CA GLY A 93 -45.89 69.54 -26.61
C GLY A 93 -44.89 68.69 -27.40
N SER A 94 -43.72 69.22 -27.71
CA SER A 94 -42.69 68.54 -28.50
C SER A 94 -42.35 67.16 -27.89
N PRO A 95 -42.34 66.07 -28.67
CA PRO A 95 -42.05 64.74 -28.15
C PRO A 95 -40.63 64.61 -27.55
N ASP A 96 -39.71 65.50 -27.94
CA ASP A 96 -38.29 65.48 -27.59
C ASP A 96 -38.02 65.82 -26.11
N VAL A 97 -38.67 66.86 -25.57
CA VAL A 97 -38.47 67.34 -24.19
C VAL A 97 -39.09 66.38 -23.15
N CYS A 98 -40.09 65.59 -23.56
CA CYS A 98 -40.71 64.58 -22.70
C CYS A 98 -39.82 63.36 -22.53
N LEU A 99 -39.15 62.93 -23.61
CA LEU A 99 -38.22 61.80 -23.60
C LEU A 99 -36.91 62.13 -22.86
N GLU A 100 -36.38 63.35 -23.01
CA GLU A 100 -35.16 63.80 -22.34
C GLU A 100 -35.31 63.80 -20.80
N LYS A 101 -36.43 64.33 -20.28
CA LYS A 101 -36.75 64.29 -18.84
C LYS A 101 -36.96 62.87 -18.31
N GLN A 102 -37.42 61.96 -19.17
CA GLN A 102 -37.57 60.55 -18.82
C GLN A 102 -36.22 59.83 -18.79
N LEU A 103 -35.29 60.18 -19.70
CA LEU A 103 -33.91 59.70 -19.68
C LEU A 103 -33.16 60.18 -18.43
N GLU A 104 -33.26 61.47 -18.07
CA GLU A 104 -32.64 62.00 -16.85
C GLU A 104 -33.12 61.27 -15.59
N ARG A 105 -34.40 60.89 -15.53
CA ARG A 105 -34.95 60.07 -14.44
C ARG A 105 -34.33 58.68 -14.40
N PHE A 106 -34.25 57.98 -15.54
CA PHE A 106 -33.61 56.66 -15.59
C PHE A 106 -32.12 56.72 -15.26
N GLU A 107 -31.41 57.75 -15.72
CA GLU A 107 -29.99 57.95 -15.40
C GLU A 107 -29.77 58.21 -13.90
N TRP A 108 -30.64 59.00 -13.29
CA TRP A 108 -30.61 59.24 -11.84
C TRP A 108 -30.93 57.96 -11.06
N GLN A 109 -31.97 57.21 -11.44
CA GLN A 109 -32.32 55.92 -10.86
C GLN A 109 -31.15 54.92 -10.93
N LEU A 110 -30.46 54.86 -12.07
CA LEU A 110 -29.28 54.01 -12.27
C LEU A 110 -28.10 54.44 -11.40
N ARG A 111 -27.90 55.74 -11.18
CA ARG A 111 -26.84 56.27 -10.31
C ARG A 111 -27.09 55.89 -8.85
N THR A 112 -28.30 56.13 -8.34
CA THR A 112 -28.68 55.76 -6.98
C THR A 112 -28.59 54.26 -6.77
N LEU A 113 -29.04 53.44 -7.72
CA LEU A 113 -28.93 51.98 -7.62
C LEU A 113 -27.48 51.50 -7.55
N LYS A 114 -26.56 52.10 -8.33
CA LYS A 114 -25.13 51.79 -8.28
C LYS A 114 -24.52 52.11 -6.91
N GLU A 115 -24.89 53.25 -6.33
CA GLU A 115 -24.43 53.66 -5.00
C GLU A 115 -24.95 52.71 -3.91
N VAL A 116 -26.21 52.32 -3.98
CA VAL A 116 -26.83 51.34 -3.04
C VAL A 116 -26.20 49.96 -3.14
N LEU A 117 -25.89 49.48 -4.34
CA LEU A 117 -25.19 48.20 -4.51
C LEU A 117 -23.75 48.25 -3.98
N SER A 118 -23.11 49.42 -4.05
CA SER A 118 -21.72 49.63 -3.61
C SER A 118 -21.57 49.92 -2.11
N ALA A 119 -22.62 50.44 -1.46
CA ALA A 119 -22.61 50.76 -0.03
C ALA A 119 -22.44 49.51 0.84
N ASN A 120 -21.78 49.63 2.00
CA ASN A 120 -21.40 48.49 2.82
C ASN A 120 -22.25 48.42 4.10
N GLY A 121 -23.34 47.66 4.03
CA GLY A 121 -24.23 47.43 5.18
C GLY A 121 -25.69 47.58 4.82
N ASN A 122 -26.58 47.28 5.76
CA ASN A 122 -28.02 47.53 5.61
C ASN A 122 -28.44 48.99 5.88
N PRO A 123 -27.93 49.68 6.93
CA PRO A 123 -28.44 51.00 7.28
C PRO A 123 -28.03 52.07 6.25
N GLU A 124 -26.79 52.03 5.75
CA GLU A 124 -26.30 52.94 4.71
C GLU A 124 -27.10 52.80 3.40
N ARG A 125 -27.45 51.57 3.01
CA ARG A 125 -28.28 51.28 1.84
C ARG A 125 -29.71 51.79 2.00
N ALA A 126 -30.28 51.68 3.20
CA ALA A 126 -31.63 52.17 3.49
C ALA A 126 -31.70 53.69 3.52
N GLU A 127 -30.64 54.38 3.92
CA GLU A 127 -30.55 55.84 3.92
C GLU A 127 -30.48 56.40 2.49
N LEU A 128 -29.63 55.83 1.62
CA LEU A 128 -29.51 56.22 0.20
C LEU A 128 -30.80 56.04 -0.61
N LEU A 129 -31.68 55.10 -0.19
CA LEU A 129 -32.96 54.85 -0.86
C LEU A 129 -34.09 55.78 -0.39
N LYS A 130 -33.93 56.51 0.73
CA LYS A 130 -34.95 57.47 1.20
C LYS A 130 -35.06 58.70 0.31
N ASP A 131 -33.97 59.11 -0.31
CA ASP A 131 -33.91 60.29 -1.19
C ASP A 131 -34.41 59.98 -2.60
N HIS A 132 -34.79 58.72 -2.87
CA HIS A 132 -35.23 58.26 -4.18
C HIS A 132 -36.72 58.54 -4.41
N GLY A 133 -37.09 59.20 -5.52
CA GLY A 133 -38.46 59.64 -5.80
C GLY A 133 -39.44 58.56 -6.28
N ASP A 134 -39.00 57.31 -6.39
CA ASP A 134 -39.80 56.16 -6.83
C ASP A 134 -39.85 55.11 -5.71
N GLU A 135 -40.99 55.09 -5.01
CA GLU A 135 -41.22 54.30 -3.80
C GLU A 135 -41.33 52.80 -4.11
N GLU A 136 -41.86 52.43 -5.27
CA GLU A 136 -42.02 51.03 -5.70
C GLU A 136 -40.66 50.37 -5.96
N VAL A 137 -39.75 51.10 -6.63
CA VAL A 137 -38.39 50.63 -6.91
C VAL A 137 -37.59 50.47 -5.61
N CYS A 138 -37.72 51.41 -4.67
CA CYS A 138 -37.05 51.31 -3.36
C CYS A 138 -37.53 50.11 -2.53
N ALA A 139 -38.84 49.90 -2.48
CA ALA A 139 -39.43 48.76 -1.79
C ALA A 139 -38.95 47.42 -2.38
N LEU A 140 -38.85 47.32 -3.71
CA LEU A 140 -38.35 46.13 -4.39
C LEU A 140 -36.85 45.88 -4.09
N VAL A 141 -36.01 46.92 -4.15
CA VAL A 141 -34.56 46.81 -3.86
C VAL A 141 -34.32 46.38 -2.42
N LEU A 142 -35.03 46.97 -1.44
CA LEU A 142 -34.96 46.56 -0.04
C LEU A 142 -35.40 45.10 0.16
N SER A 143 -36.48 44.69 -0.50
CA SER A 143 -36.97 43.31 -0.44
C SER A 143 -35.97 42.30 -1.04
N ILE A 144 -35.34 42.62 -2.18
CA ILE A 144 -34.31 41.77 -2.78
C ILE A 144 -33.08 41.71 -1.87
N LEU A 145 -32.63 42.83 -1.30
CA LEU A 145 -31.50 42.86 -0.38
C LEU A 145 -31.77 42.05 0.90
N ASP A 146 -32.98 42.12 1.44
CA ASP A 146 -33.39 41.31 2.61
C ASP A 146 -33.45 39.82 2.24
N LYS A 147 -34.00 39.49 1.08
CA LYS A 147 -34.02 38.11 0.58
C LYS A 147 -32.62 37.54 0.35
N VAL A 148 -31.73 38.29 -0.30
CA VAL A 148 -30.33 37.87 -0.50
C VAL A 148 -29.61 37.70 0.83
N LYS A 149 -29.83 38.59 1.80
CA LYS A 149 -29.23 38.46 3.13
C LYS A 149 -29.75 37.23 3.86
N THR A 150 -31.05 37.02 3.90
CA THR A 150 -31.66 35.86 4.56
C THR A 150 -31.19 34.56 3.92
N GLU A 151 -31.21 34.45 2.59
CA GLU A 151 -30.67 33.29 1.85
C GLU A 151 -29.17 33.09 2.12
N THR A 152 -28.34 34.13 2.02
CA THR A 152 -26.89 34.03 2.28
C THR A 152 -26.61 33.64 3.73
N THR A 153 -27.35 34.19 4.70
CA THR A 153 -27.20 33.80 6.12
C THR A 153 -27.65 32.38 6.38
N ALA A 154 -28.71 31.90 5.71
CA ALA A 154 -29.15 30.51 5.79
C ALA A 154 -28.09 29.56 5.21
N ASP A 155 -27.53 29.88 4.05
CA ASP A 155 -26.47 29.09 3.41
C ASP A 155 -25.21 29.05 4.27
N LEU A 156 -24.77 30.18 4.83
CA LEU A 156 -23.64 30.24 5.75
C LEU A 156 -23.89 29.45 7.03
N ASN A 157 -25.12 29.48 7.58
CA ASN A 157 -25.48 28.69 8.76
C ASN A 157 -25.44 27.19 8.46
N VAL A 158 -25.96 26.75 7.31
CA VAL A 158 -25.90 25.34 6.88
C VAL A 158 -24.44 24.89 6.72
N LEU A 159 -23.60 25.69 6.05
CA LEU A 159 -22.18 25.39 5.90
C LEU A 159 -21.44 25.35 7.24
N HIS A 160 -21.74 26.26 8.15
CA HIS A 160 -21.16 26.29 9.49
C HIS A 160 -21.58 25.05 10.30
N GLU A 161 -22.87 24.70 10.26
CA GLU A 161 -23.39 23.50 10.94
C GLU A 161 -22.75 22.23 10.37
N GLN A 162 -22.64 22.13 9.04
CA GLN A 162 -21.96 21.00 8.39
C GLN A 162 -20.49 20.94 8.79
N ARG A 163 -19.75 22.05 8.73
CA ARG A 163 -18.34 22.11 9.12
C ARG A 163 -18.15 21.76 10.60
N SER A 164 -19.05 22.22 11.47
CA SER A 164 -19.03 21.89 12.89
C SER A 164 -19.25 20.40 13.11
N LYS A 165 -20.22 19.78 12.41
CA LYS A 165 -20.50 18.35 12.48
C LYS A 165 -19.32 17.51 12.02
N THR A 166 -18.74 17.83 10.86
CA THR A 166 -17.57 17.10 10.37
C THR A 166 -16.38 17.24 11.31
N ALA A 167 -16.15 18.44 11.87
CA ALA A 167 -15.06 18.65 12.83
C ALA A 167 -15.28 17.86 14.13
N THR A 168 -16.53 17.75 14.62
CA THR A 168 -16.83 16.95 15.81
C THR A 168 -16.68 15.45 15.54
N GLU A 169 -17.13 14.97 14.37
CA GLU A 169 -16.98 13.57 13.94
C GLU A 169 -15.49 13.21 13.76
N ASP A 170 -14.70 14.09 13.14
CA ASP A 170 -13.25 13.90 12.99
C ASP A 170 -12.55 13.84 14.36
N HIS A 171 -12.91 14.73 15.28
CA HIS A 171 -12.36 14.72 16.63
C HIS A 171 -12.72 13.44 17.39
N GLU A 172 -13.98 13.00 17.32
CA GLU A 172 -14.45 11.77 17.96
C GLU A 172 -13.71 10.54 17.39
N ARG A 173 -13.57 10.45 16.06
CA ARG A 173 -12.78 9.40 15.41
C ARG A 173 -11.34 9.38 15.89
N HIS A 174 -10.67 10.53 15.96
CA HIS A 174 -9.30 10.61 16.47
C HIS A 174 -9.18 10.20 17.94
N VAL A 175 -10.16 10.54 18.78
CA VAL A 175 -10.19 10.12 20.18
C VAL A 175 -10.37 8.61 20.28
N GLU A 176 -11.27 8.01 19.51
CA GLU A 176 -11.47 6.56 19.47
C GLU A 176 -10.22 5.81 19.00
N GLU A 177 -9.57 6.29 17.94
CA GLU A 177 -8.30 5.74 17.44
C GLU A 177 -7.18 5.82 18.48
N LEU A 178 -7.07 6.95 19.18
CA LEU A 178 -6.10 7.13 20.27
C LEU A 178 -6.38 6.19 21.43
N GLN A 179 -7.65 6.02 21.82
CA GLN A 179 -8.05 5.08 22.87
C GLN A 179 -7.77 3.64 22.48
N LYS A 180 -8.01 3.27 21.21
CA LYS A 180 -7.71 1.94 20.69
C LYS A 180 -6.20 1.66 20.72
N ARG A 181 -5.38 2.57 20.20
CA ARG A 181 -3.91 2.45 20.24
C ARG A 181 -3.38 2.35 21.66
N ASN A 182 -3.86 3.18 22.59
CA ASN A 182 -3.45 3.09 23.99
C ASN A 182 -3.82 1.73 24.62
N LYS A 183 -5.01 1.19 24.32
CA LYS A 183 -5.40 -0.15 24.78
C LYS A 183 -4.46 -1.23 24.22
N GLU A 184 -4.15 -1.17 22.93
CA GLU A 184 -3.24 -2.09 22.25
C GLU A 184 -1.81 -2.00 22.81
N GLU A 185 -1.26 -0.79 22.96
CA GLU A 185 0.06 -0.55 23.56
C GLU A 185 0.12 -1.06 25.01
N LYS A 186 -0.96 -0.85 25.78
CA LYS A 186 -1.05 -1.36 27.16
C LYS A 186 -1.08 -2.89 27.20
N THR A 187 -1.81 -3.54 26.30
CA THR A 187 -1.82 -5.00 26.20
C THR A 187 -0.46 -5.54 25.79
N GLU A 188 0.17 -4.96 24.77
CA GLU A 188 1.50 -5.36 24.29
C GLU A 188 2.56 -5.18 25.39
N LEU A 189 2.53 -4.06 26.11
CA LEU A 189 3.44 -3.82 27.22
C LEU A 189 3.24 -4.83 28.36
N THR A 190 1.98 -5.16 28.66
CA THR A 190 1.64 -6.15 29.69
C THR A 190 2.12 -7.56 29.27
N GLU A 191 1.94 -7.94 28.01
CA GLU A 191 2.41 -9.20 27.47
C GLU A 191 3.94 -9.30 27.50
N LYS A 192 4.65 -8.25 27.06
CA LYS A 192 6.12 -8.18 27.14
C LYS A 192 6.61 -8.30 28.59
N PHE A 193 5.95 -7.60 29.51
CA PHE A 193 6.28 -7.68 30.93
C PHE A 193 6.07 -9.10 31.48
N GLN A 194 4.94 -9.73 31.18
CA GLN A 194 4.65 -11.10 31.61
C GLN A 194 5.62 -12.12 31.00
N ALA A 195 6.00 -11.94 29.72
CA ALA A 195 7.00 -12.79 29.08
C ALA A 195 8.36 -12.69 29.79
N ALA A 196 8.84 -11.47 30.05
CA ALA A 196 10.09 -11.24 30.80
C ALA A 196 10.01 -11.75 32.24
N GLU A 197 8.86 -11.59 32.91
CA GLU A 197 8.63 -12.12 34.25
C GLU A 197 8.69 -13.66 34.26
N ASN A 198 8.09 -14.32 33.26
CA ASN A 198 8.13 -15.77 33.12
C ASN A 198 9.53 -16.28 32.81
N GLU A 199 10.28 -15.61 31.93
CA GLU A 199 11.68 -15.93 31.63
C GLU A 199 12.53 -15.84 32.90
N LEU A 200 12.37 -14.77 33.68
CA LEU A 200 13.09 -14.60 34.94
C LEU A 200 12.69 -15.67 35.97
N LYS A 201 11.41 -16.02 36.08
CA LYS A 201 10.93 -17.11 36.95
C LYS A 201 11.56 -18.45 36.57
N VAL A 202 11.62 -18.77 35.27
CA VAL A 202 12.32 -19.96 34.78
C VAL A 202 13.78 -19.92 35.21
N LYS A 203 14.47 -18.78 35.02
CA LYS A 203 15.89 -18.68 35.38
C LYS A 203 16.15 -18.81 36.88
N VAL A 204 15.28 -18.23 37.72
CA VAL A 204 15.35 -18.38 39.18
C VAL A 204 15.12 -19.83 39.58
N SER A 205 14.19 -20.54 38.92
CA SER A 205 13.95 -21.97 39.17
C SER A 205 15.15 -22.83 38.81
N GLU A 206 15.78 -22.58 37.65
CA GLU A 206 17.01 -23.26 37.23
C GLU A 206 18.14 -23.06 38.26
N LEU A 207 18.42 -21.79 38.62
CA LEU A 207 19.48 -21.47 39.59
C LEU A 207 19.19 -22.06 40.97
N SER A 208 17.91 -22.12 41.37
CA SER A 208 17.50 -22.76 42.62
C SER A 208 17.73 -24.27 42.58
N ALA A 209 17.47 -24.93 41.46
CA ALA A 209 17.74 -26.35 41.27
C ALA A 209 19.26 -26.63 41.29
N ASP A 210 20.06 -25.83 40.58
CA ASP A 210 21.52 -25.92 40.61
C ASP A 210 22.09 -25.73 42.02
N LEU A 211 21.56 -24.75 42.76
CA LEU A 211 21.95 -24.51 44.16
C LEU A 211 21.57 -25.68 45.07
N GLN A 212 20.42 -26.33 44.86
CA GLN A 212 20.07 -27.55 45.58
C GLN A 212 21.03 -28.70 45.26
N VAL A 213 21.36 -28.92 43.99
CA VAL A 213 22.33 -29.96 43.58
C VAL A 213 23.70 -29.69 44.21
N TYR A 214 24.17 -28.44 44.17
CA TYR A 214 25.43 -28.05 44.81
C TYR A 214 25.42 -28.29 46.32
N ASN A 215 24.35 -27.91 47.00
CA ASN A 215 24.22 -28.13 48.45
C ASN A 215 24.17 -29.62 48.80
N GLU A 216 23.47 -30.43 48.01
CA GLU A 216 23.43 -31.88 48.16
C GLU A 216 24.81 -32.51 47.93
N LEU A 217 25.54 -32.08 46.90
CA LEU A 217 26.91 -32.52 46.66
C LEU A 217 27.84 -32.14 47.83
N LYS A 218 27.75 -30.90 48.31
CA LYS A 218 28.50 -30.42 49.47
C LYS A 218 28.19 -31.25 50.71
N ARG A 219 26.93 -31.57 50.96
CA ARG A 219 26.49 -32.45 52.05
C ARG A 219 27.08 -33.85 51.90
N ARG A 220 27.00 -34.46 50.71
CA ARG A 220 27.60 -35.77 50.42
C ARG A 220 29.10 -35.79 50.62
N VAL A 221 29.82 -34.72 50.25
CA VAL A 221 31.27 -34.60 50.49
C VAL A 221 31.58 -34.49 51.98
N GLN A 222 30.77 -33.76 52.74
CA GLN A 222 30.91 -33.63 54.20
C GLN A 222 30.59 -34.94 54.94
N GLU A 223 29.56 -35.65 54.48
CA GLU A 223 29.13 -36.94 55.04
C GLU A 223 29.96 -38.12 54.54
N SER A 224 30.62 -37.95 53.38
CA SER A 224 31.52 -38.94 52.82
C SER A 224 32.51 -39.35 53.89
N THR A 225 32.48 -40.63 54.19
CA THR A 225 33.33 -41.25 55.19
C THR A 225 34.80 -41.13 54.81
N PHE A 226 35.14 -40.71 53.58
CA PHE A 226 36.49 -40.46 53.10
C PHE A 226 37.41 -39.78 54.12
N LYS A 227 36.97 -38.69 54.77
CA LYS A 227 37.80 -38.00 55.78
C LYS A 227 37.97 -38.81 57.08
N LYS A 228 36.99 -39.64 57.44
CA LYS A 228 37.03 -40.54 58.61
C LYS A 228 37.81 -41.82 58.29
N ASP A 229 37.65 -42.38 57.10
CA ASP A 229 38.31 -43.59 56.60
C ASP A 229 39.79 -43.32 56.33
N LEU A 230 40.14 -42.15 55.77
CA LEU A 230 41.53 -41.69 55.65
C LEU A 230 42.17 -41.58 57.04
N LYS A 231 41.49 -40.95 58.01
CA LYS A 231 41.98 -40.87 59.41
C LYS A 231 42.10 -42.24 60.09
N ARG A 232 41.16 -43.15 59.84
CA ARG A 232 41.16 -44.52 60.39
C ARG A 232 42.25 -45.37 59.74
N ASN A 233 42.52 -45.19 58.45
CA ASN A 233 43.60 -45.83 57.71
C ASN A 233 44.97 -45.33 58.21
N ILE A 234 45.14 -44.01 58.38
CA ILE A 234 46.31 -43.39 59.03
C ILE A 234 46.55 -43.98 60.43
N GLN A 235 45.49 -44.19 61.22
CA GLN A 235 45.60 -44.78 62.56
C GLN A 235 45.89 -46.28 62.54
N ALA A 236 45.36 -47.03 61.57
CA ALA A 236 45.48 -48.49 61.51
C ALA A 236 46.79 -48.96 60.86
N HIS A 237 47.33 -48.20 59.89
CA HIS A 237 48.49 -48.58 59.11
C HIS A 237 49.72 -47.68 59.33
N GLY A 238 49.62 -46.70 60.24
CA GLY A 238 50.66 -45.71 60.48
C GLY A 238 50.64 -44.57 59.46
N SER A 239 51.62 -43.65 59.57
CA SER A 239 51.70 -42.49 58.68
C SER A 239 51.69 -42.93 57.21
N PRO A 240 50.74 -42.45 56.38
CA PRO A 240 50.62 -42.77 54.96
C PRO A 240 51.78 -42.36 54.06
N GLY A 241 52.94 -41.95 54.59
CA GLY A 241 53.97 -41.19 53.88
C GLY A 241 54.28 -41.76 52.49
N ALA A 242 55.05 -42.85 52.40
CA ALA A 242 55.61 -43.22 51.10
C ALA A 242 54.61 -43.88 50.11
N PHE A 243 53.73 -44.77 50.58
CA PHE A 243 52.86 -45.54 49.68
C PHE A 243 51.75 -44.67 49.08
N TRP A 244 51.09 -43.85 49.90
CA TRP A 244 49.99 -43.02 49.41
C TRP A 244 50.48 -41.79 48.66
N GLU A 245 51.67 -41.25 48.99
CA GLU A 245 52.33 -40.26 48.15
C GLU A 245 52.62 -40.85 46.76
N SER A 246 53.14 -42.08 46.68
CA SER A 246 53.40 -42.75 45.39
C SER A 246 52.12 -43.01 44.58
N GLU A 247 51.05 -43.47 45.21
CA GLU A 247 49.77 -43.66 44.53
C GLU A 247 49.15 -42.32 44.09
N GLN A 248 49.29 -41.28 44.90
CA GLN A 248 48.80 -39.94 44.55
C GLN A 248 49.59 -39.31 43.39
N GLU A 249 50.91 -39.54 43.33
CA GLU A 249 51.75 -39.16 42.19
C GLU A 249 51.38 -39.93 40.92
N SER A 250 51.12 -41.24 41.03
CA SER A 250 50.64 -42.07 39.91
C SER A 250 49.29 -41.59 39.35
N LEU A 251 48.34 -41.27 40.24
CA LEU A 251 47.05 -40.71 39.85
C LEU A 251 47.18 -39.33 39.21
N LEU A 252 48.08 -38.48 39.71
CA LEU A 252 48.35 -37.18 39.12
C LEU A 252 48.85 -37.32 37.68
N PHE A 253 49.76 -38.26 37.41
CA PHE A 253 50.24 -38.54 36.06
C PHE A 253 49.11 -39.00 35.12
N VAL A 254 48.24 -39.91 35.58
CA VAL A 254 47.09 -40.35 34.78
C VAL A 254 46.12 -39.19 34.50
N ILE A 255 45.89 -38.32 35.48
CA ILE A 255 45.05 -37.12 35.31
C ILE A 255 45.68 -36.18 34.29
N GLU A 256 46.98 -35.94 34.35
CA GLU A 256 47.70 -35.09 33.40
C GLU A 256 47.59 -35.67 31.98
N MET A 257 47.85 -36.96 31.80
CA MET A 257 47.66 -37.65 30.51
C MET A 257 46.22 -37.56 29.99
N LYS A 258 45.22 -37.71 30.86
CA LYS A 258 43.80 -37.58 30.48
C LYS A 258 43.45 -36.13 30.13
N SER A 259 44.00 -35.16 30.86
CA SER A 259 43.83 -33.74 30.61
C SER A 259 44.42 -33.35 29.25
N GLU A 260 45.64 -33.78 28.94
CA GLU A 260 46.26 -33.58 27.64
C GLU A 260 45.42 -34.18 26.50
N ARG A 261 44.90 -35.40 26.68
CA ARG A 261 44.02 -36.03 25.69
C ARG A 261 42.72 -35.25 25.48
N VAL A 262 42.12 -34.73 26.54
CA VAL A 262 40.92 -33.87 26.47
C VAL A 262 41.24 -32.56 25.75
N GLN A 263 42.37 -31.93 26.07
CA GLN A 263 42.81 -30.71 25.38
C GLN A 263 43.03 -30.97 23.89
N GLU A 264 43.61 -32.11 23.51
CA GLU A 264 43.79 -32.48 22.11
C GLU A 264 42.46 -32.72 21.38
N GLN A 265 41.51 -33.37 22.04
CA GLN A 265 40.14 -33.49 21.50
C GLN A 265 39.46 -32.12 21.36
N ASN A 266 39.68 -31.20 22.30
CA ASN A 266 39.16 -29.84 22.23
C ASN A 266 39.75 -29.04 21.06
N ARG A 267 41.06 -29.16 20.80
CA ARG A 267 41.69 -28.55 19.62
C ARG A 267 41.09 -29.08 18.31
N LYS A 268 40.82 -30.38 18.23
CA LYS A 268 40.15 -31.00 17.07
C LYS A 268 38.72 -30.51 16.91
N LEU A 269 37.99 -30.35 18.02
CA LEU A 269 36.64 -29.79 18.02
C LEU A 269 36.65 -28.35 17.47
N GLN A 270 37.56 -27.50 17.95
CA GLN A 270 37.70 -26.13 17.44
C GLN A 270 38.04 -26.07 15.95
N GLN A 271 38.90 -26.97 15.46
CA GLN A 271 39.20 -27.07 14.03
C GLN A 271 37.95 -27.47 13.23
N MET A 272 37.16 -28.41 13.76
CA MET A 272 35.89 -28.81 13.14
C MET A 272 34.88 -27.67 13.14
N ASP A 273 34.74 -26.91 14.23
CA ASP A 273 33.85 -25.75 14.31
C ASP A 273 34.23 -24.69 13.27
N ALA A 274 35.54 -24.39 13.13
CA ALA A 274 36.03 -23.47 12.11
C ALA A 274 35.76 -23.96 10.67
N LEU A 275 35.78 -25.28 10.43
CA LEU A 275 35.39 -25.85 9.14
C LEU A 275 33.88 -25.75 8.90
N VAL A 276 33.06 -25.92 9.93
CA VAL A 276 31.61 -25.72 9.85
C VAL A 276 31.27 -24.27 9.52
N GLU A 277 31.89 -23.30 10.18
CA GLU A 277 31.71 -21.87 9.88
C GLU A 277 32.06 -21.54 8.42
N LYS A 278 33.19 -22.07 7.92
CA LYS A 278 33.57 -21.91 6.52
C LYS A 278 32.56 -22.56 5.58
N ASN A 279 32.04 -23.73 5.93
CA ASN A 279 31.04 -24.41 5.11
C ASN A 279 29.75 -23.57 5.03
N LEU A 280 29.25 -23.06 6.16
CA LEU A 280 28.10 -22.15 6.20
C LEU A 280 28.32 -20.91 5.33
N SER A 281 29.51 -20.29 5.40
CA SER A 281 29.84 -19.14 4.53
C SER A 281 29.87 -19.50 3.04
N LEU A 282 30.27 -20.71 2.70
CA LEU A 282 30.23 -21.19 1.30
C LEU A 282 28.80 -21.50 0.87
N GLU A 283 27.96 -22.07 1.74
CA GLU A 283 26.53 -22.26 1.49
C GLU A 283 25.83 -20.92 1.20
N ASP A 284 26.10 -19.88 2.00
CA ASP A 284 25.58 -18.52 1.77
C ASP A 284 26.03 -17.95 0.43
N GLN A 285 27.29 -18.15 0.05
CA GLN A 285 27.82 -17.72 -1.25
C GLN A 285 27.13 -18.46 -2.41
N ILE A 286 26.89 -19.76 -2.27
CA ILE A 286 26.17 -20.56 -3.26
C ILE A 286 24.74 -20.02 -3.43
N ILE A 287 24.03 -19.76 -2.32
CA ILE A 287 22.68 -19.20 -2.34
C ILE A 287 22.66 -17.85 -3.07
N ASN A 288 23.60 -16.96 -2.76
CA ASN A 288 23.69 -15.65 -3.42
C ASN A 288 23.96 -15.78 -4.93
N ILE A 289 24.84 -16.69 -5.34
CA ILE A 289 25.11 -16.96 -6.77
C ILE A 289 23.87 -17.54 -7.46
N LEU A 290 23.14 -18.45 -6.81
CA LEU A 290 21.90 -19.01 -7.35
C LEU A 290 20.84 -17.91 -7.54
N GLN A 291 20.69 -17.03 -6.56
CA GLN A 291 19.77 -15.89 -6.65
C GLN A 291 20.16 -14.92 -7.78
N GLN A 292 21.46 -14.64 -7.96
CA GLN A 292 21.94 -13.82 -9.07
C GLN A 292 21.69 -14.48 -10.43
N ASN A 293 21.85 -15.80 -10.53
CA ASN A 293 21.54 -16.53 -11.75
C ASN A 293 20.03 -16.48 -12.07
N GLU A 294 19.17 -16.57 -11.06
CA GLU A 294 17.72 -16.45 -11.24
C GLU A 294 17.33 -15.05 -11.72
N ASP A 295 17.88 -13.98 -11.13
CA ASP A 295 17.69 -12.60 -11.61
C ASP A 295 18.12 -12.43 -13.08
N LEU A 296 19.28 -12.98 -13.43
CA LEU A 296 19.74 -12.99 -14.83
C LEU A 296 18.79 -13.77 -15.73
N GLY A 297 18.23 -14.89 -15.26
CA GLY A 297 17.21 -15.66 -15.96
C GLY A 297 15.97 -14.82 -16.26
N VAL A 298 15.40 -14.17 -15.25
CA VAL A 298 14.24 -13.27 -15.40
C VAL A 298 14.55 -12.12 -16.37
N ARG A 299 15.75 -11.54 -16.29
CA ARG A 299 16.17 -10.49 -17.23
C ARG A 299 16.26 -10.99 -18.67
N ILE A 300 16.77 -12.22 -18.87
CA ILE A 300 16.81 -12.86 -20.19
C ILE A 300 15.40 -13.08 -20.72
N GLU A 301 14.48 -13.60 -19.90
CA GLU A 301 13.07 -13.81 -20.29
C GLU A 301 12.39 -12.50 -20.69
N ASN A 302 12.63 -11.42 -19.96
CA ASN A 302 12.14 -10.08 -20.30
C ASN A 302 12.71 -9.56 -21.63
N CYS A 303 14.01 -9.76 -21.86
CA CYS A 303 14.61 -9.42 -23.16
C CYS A 303 14.02 -10.27 -24.30
N GLN A 304 13.80 -11.57 -24.07
CA GLN A 304 13.19 -12.46 -25.04
C GLN A 304 11.75 -12.06 -25.38
N SER A 305 10.94 -11.69 -24.38
CA SER A 305 9.57 -11.23 -24.60
C SER A 305 9.53 -9.93 -25.41
N LEU A 306 10.44 -8.99 -25.13
CA LEU A 306 10.60 -7.76 -25.91
C LEU A 306 11.03 -8.06 -27.35
N ILE A 307 11.97 -8.97 -27.57
CA ILE A 307 12.38 -9.40 -28.92
C ILE A 307 11.20 -10.00 -29.68
N GLN A 308 10.40 -10.85 -29.04
CA GLN A 308 9.20 -11.44 -29.65
C GLN A 308 8.17 -10.37 -30.01
N GLN A 309 7.94 -9.38 -29.13
CA GLN A 309 7.05 -8.25 -29.40
C GLN A 309 7.53 -7.41 -30.59
N LEU A 310 8.80 -7.00 -30.60
CA LEU A 310 9.37 -6.22 -31.70
C LEU A 310 9.34 -6.98 -33.02
N SER A 311 9.57 -8.30 -32.98
CA SER A 311 9.48 -9.17 -34.17
C SER A 311 8.04 -9.21 -34.72
N LYS A 312 7.04 -9.27 -33.83
CA LYS A 312 5.62 -9.20 -34.21
C LYS A 312 5.28 -7.85 -34.83
N GLU A 313 5.67 -6.75 -34.20
CA GLU A 313 5.47 -5.39 -34.74
C GLU A 313 6.14 -5.22 -36.10
N GLN A 314 7.36 -5.75 -36.28
CA GLN A 314 8.05 -5.75 -37.56
C GLN A 314 7.28 -6.52 -38.63
N GLN A 315 6.71 -7.69 -38.29
CA GLN A 315 5.89 -8.48 -39.20
C GLN A 315 4.60 -7.76 -39.58
N ASP A 316 3.92 -7.13 -38.61
CA ASP A 316 2.69 -6.38 -38.82
C ASP A 316 2.92 -5.15 -39.73
N LEU A 317 4.03 -4.43 -39.52
CA LEU A 317 4.44 -3.31 -40.37
C LEU A 317 4.77 -3.75 -41.80
N LYS A 318 5.48 -4.87 -41.98
CA LYS A 318 5.75 -5.45 -43.31
C LYS A 318 4.44 -5.80 -44.03
N ALA A 319 3.50 -6.45 -43.33
CA ALA A 319 2.20 -6.78 -43.89
C ALA A 319 1.39 -5.52 -44.26
N ALA A 320 1.46 -4.46 -43.45
CA ALA A 320 0.83 -3.17 -43.77
C ALA A 320 1.45 -2.50 -45.00
N LEU A 321 2.77 -2.53 -45.11
CA LEU A 321 3.50 -2.02 -46.26
C LEU A 321 3.12 -2.78 -47.54
N GLU A 322 3.07 -4.11 -47.51
CA GLU A 322 2.64 -4.93 -48.64
C GLU A 322 1.21 -4.58 -49.09
N ARG A 323 0.28 -4.40 -48.14
CA ARG A 323 -1.08 -3.93 -48.43
C ARG A 323 -1.08 -2.55 -49.11
N GLN A 324 -0.27 -1.62 -48.61
CA GLN A 324 -0.17 -0.27 -49.19
C GLN A 324 0.43 -0.30 -50.60
N VAL A 325 1.43 -1.14 -50.85
CA VAL A 325 2.03 -1.34 -52.18
C VAL A 325 0.98 -1.86 -53.16
N ILE A 326 0.17 -2.85 -52.76
CA ILE A 326 -0.92 -3.38 -53.59
C ILE A 326 -1.95 -2.28 -53.92
N VAL A 327 -2.35 -1.48 -52.94
CA VAL A 327 -3.30 -0.37 -53.17
C VAL A 327 -2.69 0.69 -54.10
N ASN A 328 -1.42 1.04 -53.91
CA ASN A 328 -0.73 2.01 -54.76
C ASN A 328 -0.61 1.51 -56.21
N GLN A 329 -0.27 0.23 -56.42
CA GLN A 329 -0.26 -0.38 -57.74
C GLN A 329 -1.64 -0.29 -58.41
N LYS A 330 -2.73 -0.59 -57.69
CA LYS A 330 -4.10 -0.44 -58.21
C LYS A 330 -4.42 1.00 -58.60
N LEU A 331 -4.13 1.96 -57.72
CA LEU A 331 -4.35 3.39 -58.00
C LEU A 331 -3.49 3.88 -59.18
N SER A 332 -2.27 3.36 -59.33
CA SER A 332 -1.40 3.67 -60.46
C SER A 332 -1.98 3.14 -61.78
N GLN A 333 -2.50 1.91 -61.78
CA GLN A 333 -3.21 1.33 -62.93
C GLN A 333 -4.47 2.14 -63.26
N GLU A 334 -5.28 2.50 -62.27
CA GLU A 334 -6.46 3.36 -62.46
C GLU A 334 -6.08 4.74 -63.01
N LYS A 335 -5.01 5.36 -62.48
CA LYS A 335 -4.46 6.61 -62.99
C LYS A 335 -4.05 6.48 -64.45
N GLU A 336 -3.35 5.42 -64.82
CA GLU A 336 -2.95 5.17 -66.21
C GLU A 336 -4.17 4.98 -67.12
N GLN A 337 -5.18 4.22 -66.68
CA GLN A 337 -6.44 4.05 -67.40
C GLN A 337 -7.18 5.39 -67.59
N LEU A 338 -7.21 6.24 -66.57
CA LEU A 338 -7.82 7.57 -66.65
C LEU A 338 -7.02 8.50 -67.57
N MET A 339 -5.69 8.48 -67.52
CA MET A 339 -4.82 9.23 -68.43
C MET A 339 -5.00 8.77 -69.88
N PHE A 340 -5.12 7.46 -70.10
CA PHE A 340 -5.45 6.91 -71.41
C PHE A 340 -6.81 7.44 -71.88
N LYS A 341 -7.86 7.35 -71.06
CA LYS A 341 -9.18 7.90 -71.38
C LYS A 341 -9.12 9.40 -71.69
N LEU A 342 -8.35 10.19 -70.94
CA LEU A 342 -8.20 11.63 -71.19
C LEU A 342 -7.55 11.92 -72.55
N ARG A 343 -6.43 11.26 -72.86
CA ARG A 343 -5.72 11.42 -74.15
C ARG A 343 -6.56 10.99 -75.35
N HIS A 344 -7.45 10.01 -75.17
CA HIS A 344 -8.31 9.50 -76.24
C HIS A 344 -9.72 10.13 -76.25
N ARG A 345 -10.09 10.91 -75.23
CA ARG A 345 -11.33 11.70 -75.19
C ARG A 345 -11.32 12.84 -76.23
N ASP A 346 -10.14 13.31 -76.64
CA ASP A 346 -9.97 14.28 -77.71
C ASP A 346 -10.19 13.69 -79.11
N SER A 347 -10.28 12.36 -79.24
CA SER A 347 -10.66 11.70 -80.50
C SER A 347 -12.18 11.52 -80.66
N SER A 348 -12.99 11.85 -79.65
CA SER A 348 -14.44 11.61 -79.71
C SER A 348 -15.34 12.63 -79.00
N ARG A 349 -14.97 13.92 -78.91
CA ARG A 349 -15.94 15.05 -78.76
C ARG A 349 -15.29 16.45 -78.94
N GLY A 350 -15.67 17.18 -79.99
CA GLY A 350 -15.64 18.66 -79.95
C GLY A 350 -16.89 19.24 -79.26
N PRO A 351 -17.03 20.58 -79.11
CA PRO A 351 -16.12 21.54 -78.50
C PRO A 351 -16.51 21.89 -77.03
N THR A 352 -15.54 22.45 -76.31
CA THR A 352 -15.62 23.40 -75.18
C THR A 352 -16.66 23.19 -74.06
N ILE A 353 -16.20 22.70 -72.90
CA ILE A 353 -16.75 23.11 -71.59
C ILE A 353 -15.58 23.35 -70.62
N HIS A 354 -15.49 24.60 -70.16
CA HIS A 354 -14.60 25.11 -69.11
C HIS A 354 -14.70 24.29 -67.83
N ILE A 355 -13.57 23.90 -67.24
CA ILE A 355 -13.50 23.43 -65.84
C ILE A 355 -12.60 24.40 -65.08
N ALA A 356 -13.20 25.06 -64.10
CA ALA A 356 -12.59 26.02 -63.20
C ALA A 356 -11.50 25.35 -62.35
N ALA A 357 -10.35 26.00 -62.26
CA ALA A 357 -9.30 25.68 -61.32
C ALA A 357 -9.77 26.03 -59.90
N MET A 358 -9.93 25.02 -59.05
CA MET A 358 -9.97 25.19 -57.60
C MET A 358 -8.91 24.29 -56.99
N VAL A 359 -7.81 24.91 -56.58
CA VAL A 359 -6.75 24.32 -55.76
C VAL A 359 -7.20 24.39 -54.29
N PRO A 360 -7.11 23.28 -53.53
CA PRO A 360 -6.86 23.36 -52.11
C PRO A 360 -5.43 22.86 -51.84
N GLU A 361 -4.57 23.81 -51.49
CA GLU A 361 -3.26 23.57 -50.91
C GLU A 361 -3.45 23.04 -49.48
N ILE A 362 -3.06 21.80 -49.23
CA ILE A 362 -2.99 21.23 -47.89
C ILE A 362 -1.51 20.92 -47.63
N ALA A 363 -0.88 21.82 -46.88
CA ALA A 363 0.43 21.59 -46.30
C ALA A 363 0.32 20.52 -45.19
N PRO A 364 1.31 19.61 -45.05
CA PRO A 364 1.36 18.69 -43.93
C PRO A 364 1.92 19.38 -42.69
N ARG A 365 1.30 19.12 -41.53
CA ARG A 365 1.92 19.31 -40.21
C ARG A 365 2.57 18.00 -39.77
#